data_AF-A0A9P6BLE4-F1
#
_entry.id   AF-A0A9P6BLE4-F1
#
_cell.length_a   1.000
_cell.length_b   1.000
_cell.length_c   1.000
_cell.angle_alpha   90.00
_cell.angle_beta   90.00
_cell.angle_gamma   90.00
#
_symmetry.space_group_name_H-M   'P 1'
#
loop_
_entity.id
_entity.type
_entity.pdbx_description
1 polymer ?
#
loop_
_entity_poly.entity_id
_entity_poly.type
_entity_poly.pdbx_seq_one_letter_code
_entity_poly.pdbx_strand_id
1 'polypeptide(L)'
;MFMDVFSELFQQLFAKLHTHTIFELRLWAIIRKEVTSVRDRLVSLNYPNFSSQTKLRLVVDEAQILGDRCNGLFESSFTDAELRPMLSPILHGFRSTGKDLTIIYCGTGLSIRTLHWAICSGDGVKEEGSPTFPYIEFPGWDGEASVWSFIDHVKGQLPDEESRRVIDTLLPPEAVKMLHERLTGRYRPIVTAIEGIIRAGDPTNWESIIDNTEAMLTSWKDQERRGNLIGELIRLQSKIAKHPRQFMSCSSIEETLGLFLYRWYLLGETEFALEDEAQLVEAAFGRIKMLGGNAITCLDEPIALKAAKNYFNQKDPLFIAAAKRAMLSSSNASVHGNMWETCMPPVFIETFKTRPFSSWPLLPNLPNDYIPEELKGDVTIVGYNEHERLAVTYKDITTHGFLEAHVNANSKQGDNVIPPFFFPSPRVSGPDIVFVVSINAKRFPVFVQLKLRQVLPPKDAREALATTSGHAIQEKMNNEQPKQKKKKQSPPAIQQQPPKLRDYCPSGIYISMVVSYPAEVISFQVKRPDPEIEGVEGVRRVVINVDNNNFAQIFPHDHVKFLDKLKNFKRHADDEQNENHKKPKVNIEGSNSEF
;
A
#
# COMPACT_ATOMS: atom_id res chain seq x y z
N MET A 1 5.14 -37.29 3.88
CA MET A 1 3.89 -36.97 3.16
C MET A 1 2.86 -36.64 4.24
N PHE A 2 2.57 -35.35 4.50
CA PHE A 2 1.54 -34.98 5.48
C PHE A 2 0.18 -35.24 4.84
N MET A 3 -0.45 -36.38 5.17
CA MET A 3 -1.89 -36.52 5.02
C MET A 3 -2.53 -35.32 5.73
N ASP A 4 -3.47 -34.66 5.08
CA ASP A 4 -4.26 -33.59 5.70
C ASP A 4 -5.26 -34.22 6.67
N VAL A 5 -4.70 -34.72 7.77
CA VAL A 5 -5.35 -35.29 8.94
C VAL A 5 -6.47 -34.38 9.45
N PHE A 6 -6.34 -33.07 9.21
CA PHE A 6 -7.33 -32.08 9.57
C PHE A 6 -8.56 -32.10 8.64
N SER A 7 -8.36 -32.25 7.32
CA SER A 7 -9.47 -32.42 6.38
C SER A 7 -10.31 -33.65 6.70
N GLU A 8 -9.65 -34.76 7.06
CA GLU A 8 -10.30 -36.02 7.46
C GLU A 8 -11.07 -35.86 8.79
N LEU A 9 -10.42 -35.30 9.81
CA LEU A 9 -11.03 -34.95 11.10
C LEU A 9 -12.26 -34.06 10.89
N PHE A 10 -12.15 -33.05 10.02
CA PHE A 10 -13.23 -32.12 9.74
C PHE A 10 -14.38 -32.76 8.98
N GLN A 11 -14.13 -33.56 7.93
CA GLN A 11 -15.21 -34.25 7.22
C GLN A 11 -16.02 -35.15 8.16
N GLN A 12 -15.33 -35.82 9.09
CA GLN A 12 -15.98 -36.65 10.11
C GLN A 12 -16.76 -35.81 11.14
N LEU A 13 -16.23 -34.65 11.55
CA LEU A 13 -16.94 -33.69 12.40
C LEU A 13 -18.17 -33.11 11.69
N PHE A 14 -18.02 -32.61 10.46
CA PHE A 14 -19.09 -32.06 9.65
C PHE A 14 -20.21 -33.08 9.40
N ALA A 15 -19.86 -34.31 9.00
CA ALA A 15 -20.83 -35.39 8.81
C ALA A 15 -21.64 -35.69 10.08
N LYS A 16 -21.05 -35.51 11.27
CA LYS A 16 -21.74 -35.70 12.56
C LYS A 16 -22.54 -34.48 13.01
N LEU A 17 -22.09 -33.28 12.66
CA LEU A 17 -22.63 -32.04 13.22
C LEU A 17 -23.70 -31.38 12.32
N HIS A 18 -23.68 -31.58 10.99
CA HIS A 18 -24.59 -30.91 10.05
C HIS A 18 -26.09 -31.26 10.19
N THR A 19 -26.44 -32.31 10.93
CA THR A 19 -27.83 -32.77 11.12
C THR A 19 -28.35 -32.61 12.55
N HIS A 20 -27.59 -31.97 13.46
CA HIS A 20 -27.92 -31.95 14.88
C HIS A 20 -27.91 -30.52 15.45
N THR A 21 -28.89 -30.19 16.28
CA THR A 21 -28.78 -29.09 17.25
C THR A 21 -27.80 -29.55 18.33
N ILE A 22 -26.57 -29.00 18.35
CA ILE A 22 -25.48 -29.52 19.19
C ILE A 22 -25.30 -28.68 20.44
N PHE A 23 -25.42 -29.33 21.59
CA PHE A 23 -25.00 -28.79 22.89
C PHE A 23 -23.48 -28.97 23.10
N GLU A 24 -22.87 -28.03 23.82
CA GLU A 24 -21.43 -27.92 24.09
C GLU A 24 -20.74 -29.23 24.50
N LEU A 25 -21.33 -29.96 25.46
CA LEU A 25 -20.80 -31.24 25.96
C LEU A 25 -20.69 -32.32 24.87
N ARG A 26 -21.62 -32.34 23.91
CA ARG A 26 -21.57 -33.29 22.79
C ARG A 26 -20.48 -32.91 21.80
N LEU A 27 -20.30 -31.63 21.53
CA LEU A 27 -19.25 -31.17 20.62
C LEU A 27 -17.85 -31.50 21.14
N TRP A 28 -17.61 -31.28 22.44
CA TRP A 28 -16.34 -31.63 23.08
C TRP A 28 -16.03 -33.12 23.01
N ALA A 29 -17.03 -33.96 23.29
CA ALA A 29 -16.86 -35.41 23.23
C ALA A 29 -16.49 -35.88 21.81
N ILE A 30 -17.11 -35.29 20.79
CA ILE A 30 -16.82 -35.62 19.39
C ILE A 30 -15.40 -35.17 19.03
N ILE A 31 -15.03 -33.91 19.28
CA ILE A 31 -13.69 -33.39 18.94
C ILE A 31 -12.59 -34.18 19.66
N ARG A 32 -12.74 -34.45 20.97
CA ARG A 32 -11.75 -35.23 21.73
C ARG A 32 -11.58 -36.64 21.17
N LYS A 33 -12.68 -37.32 20.83
CA LYS A 33 -12.64 -38.66 20.25
C LYS A 33 -11.87 -38.68 18.94
N GLU A 34 -12.11 -37.70 18.07
CA GLU A 34 -11.46 -37.68 16.77
C GLU A 34 -9.98 -37.25 16.85
N VAL A 35 -9.61 -36.35 17.76
CA VAL A 35 -8.20 -36.03 18.04
C VAL A 35 -7.43 -37.26 18.52
N THR A 36 -8.04 -38.08 19.40
CA THR A 36 -7.44 -39.36 19.83
C THR A 36 -7.31 -40.34 18.67
N SER A 37 -8.36 -40.50 17.86
CA SER A 37 -8.36 -41.36 16.65
C SER A 37 -7.22 -41.00 15.69
N VAL A 38 -7.02 -39.71 15.44
CA VAL A 38 -5.93 -39.18 14.64
C VAL A 38 -4.56 -39.51 15.26
N ARG A 39 -4.40 -39.30 16.56
CA ARG A 39 -3.14 -39.59 17.27
C ARG A 39 -2.77 -41.06 17.15
N ASP A 40 -3.74 -41.95 17.38
CA ASP A 40 -3.51 -43.39 17.32
C ASP A 40 -3.08 -43.83 15.91
N ARG A 41 -3.68 -43.24 14.87
CA ARG A 41 -3.25 -43.44 13.47
C ARG A 41 -1.83 -42.92 13.21
N LEU A 42 -1.45 -41.78 13.77
CA LEU A 42 -0.10 -41.24 13.58
C LEU A 42 0.97 -42.07 14.31
N VAL A 43 0.64 -42.59 15.50
CA VAL A 43 1.51 -43.52 16.24
C VAL A 43 1.70 -44.82 15.45
N SER A 44 0.64 -45.36 14.86
CA SER A 44 0.74 -46.61 14.09
C SER A 44 1.59 -46.50 12.81
N LEU A 45 1.82 -45.28 12.32
CA LEU A 45 2.70 -45.00 11.18
C LEU A 45 4.20 -45.02 11.55
N ASN A 46 4.56 -45.21 12.82
CA ASN A 46 5.95 -45.31 13.31
C ASN A 46 6.87 -44.18 12.84
N TYR A 47 6.39 -42.93 12.85
CA TYR A 47 7.23 -41.78 12.51
C TYR A 47 8.38 -41.60 13.52
N PRO A 48 9.62 -41.35 13.05
CA PRO A 48 10.73 -41.04 13.94
C PRO A 48 10.38 -39.78 14.76
N ASN A 49 10.65 -39.83 16.07
CA ASN A 49 10.38 -38.75 17.04
C ASN A 49 8.90 -38.42 17.32
N PHE A 50 7.95 -39.23 16.84
CA PHE A 50 6.53 -39.11 17.20
C PHE A 50 6.11 -40.22 18.17
N SER A 51 5.43 -39.86 19.25
CA SER A 51 4.93 -40.78 20.27
C SER A 51 3.51 -40.41 20.69
N SER A 52 2.85 -41.29 21.45
CA SER A 52 1.54 -41.00 22.05
C SER A 52 1.55 -39.80 23.00
N GLN A 53 2.74 -39.39 23.47
CA GLN A 53 2.94 -38.22 24.35
C GLN A 53 3.30 -36.95 23.57
N THR A 54 3.51 -37.05 22.25
CA THR A 54 3.86 -35.90 21.42
C THR A 54 2.67 -34.96 21.30
N LYS A 55 2.87 -33.69 21.66
CA LYS A 55 1.86 -32.64 21.49
C LYS A 55 1.57 -32.44 20.00
N LEU A 56 0.29 -32.50 19.64
CA LEU A 56 -0.15 -32.21 18.28
C LEU A 56 -0.19 -30.70 18.07
N ARG A 57 0.36 -30.21 16.96
CA ARG A 57 0.18 -28.82 16.53
C ARG A 57 -0.96 -28.77 15.53
N LEU A 58 -2.00 -28.01 15.85
CA LEU A 58 -3.12 -27.74 14.95
C LEU A 58 -2.91 -26.37 14.29
N VAL A 59 -2.62 -26.38 13.00
CA VAL A 59 -2.53 -25.17 12.16
C VAL A 59 -3.92 -24.87 11.61
N VAL A 60 -4.54 -23.81 12.10
CA VAL A 60 -5.90 -23.41 11.72
C VAL A 60 -5.84 -22.42 10.54
N ASP A 61 -5.32 -22.86 9.40
CA ASP A 61 -5.18 -22.03 8.18
C ASP A 61 -6.48 -21.97 7.36
N GLU A 62 -7.33 -23.00 7.48
CA GLU A 62 -8.55 -23.17 6.67
C GLU A 62 -9.86 -22.88 7.42
N ALA A 63 -9.81 -22.36 8.65
CA ALA A 63 -11.02 -22.17 9.45
C ALA A 63 -12.08 -21.27 8.77
N GLN A 64 -11.68 -20.30 7.95
CA GLN A 64 -12.62 -19.49 7.17
C GLN A 64 -13.42 -20.28 6.15
N ILE A 65 -12.85 -21.34 5.57
CA ILE A 65 -13.59 -22.26 4.69
C ILE A 65 -14.69 -22.93 5.50
N LEU A 66 -14.46 -23.19 6.79
CA LEU A 66 -15.45 -23.77 7.70
C LEU A 66 -16.57 -22.78 8.01
N GLY A 67 -16.24 -21.51 8.25
CA GLY A 67 -17.21 -20.44 8.45
C GLY A 67 -18.06 -20.19 7.19
N ASP A 68 -17.42 -20.18 6.01
CA ASP A 68 -18.07 -19.92 4.73
C ASP A 68 -18.97 -21.07 4.25
N ARG A 69 -18.52 -22.33 4.37
CA ARG A 69 -19.28 -23.51 3.92
C ARG A 69 -20.43 -23.90 4.86
N CYS A 70 -20.34 -23.49 6.13
CA CYS A 70 -21.33 -23.83 7.15
C CYS A 70 -22.11 -22.61 7.65
N ASN A 71 -22.11 -21.52 6.87
CA ASN A 71 -22.87 -20.32 7.21
C ASN A 71 -24.37 -20.64 7.13
N GLY A 72 -25.10 -20.39 8.22
CA GLY A 72 -26.54 -20.64 8.30
C GLY A 72 -26.94 -22.11 8.54
N LEU A 73 -26.04 -22.98 8.99
CA LEU A 73 -26.33 -24.40 9.27
C LEU A 73 -26.42 -24.74 10.76
N PHE A 74 -26.31 -23.76 11.66
CA PHE A 74 -26.35 -23.98 13.10
C PHE A 74 -27.47 -23.17 13.77
N GLU A 75 -28.35 -23.85 14.49
CA GLU A 75 -29.44 -23.24 15.24
C GLU A 75 -29.02 -23.08 16.71
N SER A 76 -29.04 -21.84 17.21
CA SER A 76 -28.73 -21.53 18.61
C SER A 76 -29.92 -21.88 19.50
N SER A 77 -29.68 -22.53 20.64
CA SER A 77 -30.71 -22.88 21.62
C SER A 77 -31.37 -21.69 22.34
N PHE A 78 -30.98 -20.45 22.02
CA PHE A 78 -31.43 -19.24 22.73
C PHE A 78 -32.27 -18.26 21.90
N THR A 79 -32.31 -18.35 20.56
CA THR A 79 -33.17 -17.49 19.72
C THR A 79 -33.52 -18.18 18.40
N ASP A 80 -34.81 -18.48 18.19
CA ASP A 80 -35.38 -19.16 17.01
C ASP A 80 -35.29 -18.39 15.67
N ALA A 81 -34.57 -17.26 15.60
CA ALA A 81 -34.67 -16.34 14.47
C ALA A 81 -33.44 -16.25 13.56
N GLU A 82 -32.24 -16.67 13.99
CA GLU A 82 -31.03 -16.48 13.18
C GLU A 82 -30.10 -17.70 13.21
N LEU A 83 -30.02 -18.38 12.06
CA LEU A 83 -29.05 -19.44 11.78
C LEU A 83 -27.63 -18.88 11.78
N ARG A 84 -26.71 -19.55 12.49
CA ARG A 84 -25.32 -19.10 12.75
C ARG A 84 -24.28 -19.99 12.05
N PRO A 85 -23.03 -19.52 11.85
CA PRO A 85 -21.91 -20.36 11.41
C PRO A 85 -21.45 -21.36 12.49
N MET A 86 -21.06 -22.57 12.08
CA MET A 86 -20.53 -23.62 12.98
C MET A 86 -19.09 -23.37 13.51
N LEU A 87 -18.42 -22.33 13.04
CA LEU A 87 -17.00 -22.13 13.29
C LEU A 87 -16.67 -21.86 14.77
N SER A 88 -17.49 -21.06 15.47
CA SER A 88 -17.27 -20.74 16.88
C SER A 88 -17.33 -21.97 17.80
N PRO A 89 -18.38 -22.81 17.74
CA PRO A 89 -18.42 -24.06 18.50
C PRO A 89 -17.18 -24.94 18.24
N ILE A 90 -16.74 -25.07 16.99
CA ILE A 90 -15.57 -25.88 16.62
C ILE A 90 -14.28 -25.33 17.26
N LEU A 91 -14.06 -24.01 17.20
CA LEU A 91 -12.88 -23.37 17.80
C LEU A 91 -12.84 -23.52 19.32
N HIS A 92 -13.98 -23.33 20.00
CA HIS A 92 -14.09 -23.56 21.44
C HIS A 92 -13.88 -25.03 21.82
N GLY A 93 -14.38 -25.95 21.00
CA GLY A 93 -14.15 -27.38 21.19
C GLY A 93 -12.68 -27.80 20.99
N PHE A 94 -11.92 -27.14 20.11
CA PHE A 94 -10.47 -27.34 20.06
C PHE A 94 -9.78 -26.78 21.30
N ARG A 95 -10.15 -25.58 21.78
CA ARG A 95 -9.58 -25.02 23.02
C ARG A 95 -9.80 -25.91 24.24
N SER A 96 -10.95 -26.56 24.35
CA SER A 96 -11.27 -27.46 25.47
C SER A 96 -10.49 -28.79 25.45
N THR A 97 -9.78 -29.11 24.36
CA THR A 97 -8.82 -30.23 24.36
C THR A 97 -7.51 -29.91 25.10
N GLY A 98 -7.26 -28.64 25.46
CA GLY A 98 -6.22 -28.26 26.41
C GLY A 98 -4.80 -28.68 26.00
N LYS A 99 -4.04 -29.27 26.93
CA LYS A 99 -2.59 -29.55 26.83
C LYS A 99 -2.19 -30.53 25.72
N ASP A 100 -3.15 -31.24 25.15
CA ASP A 100 -2.96 -32.24 24.09
C ASP A 100 -2.76 -31.61 22.70
N LEU A 101 -3.23 -30.38 22.52
CA LEU A 101 -3.27 -29.69 21.24
C LEU A 101 -2.70 -28.28 21.37
N THR A 102 -1.64 -27.98 20.64
CA THR A 102 -1.15 -26.61 20.45
C THR A 102 -1.86 -26.03 19.25
N ILE A 103 -2.81 -25.12 19.47
CA ILE A 103 -3.56 -24.46 18.39
C ILE A 103 -2.76 -23.25 17.93
N ILE A 104 -2.34 -23.27 16.67
CA ILE A 104 -1.71 -22.16 15.98
C ILE A 104 -2.73 -21.63 14.98
N TYR A 105 -3.34 -20.50 15.31
CA TYR A 105 -4.11 -19.74 14.34
C TYR A 105 -3.11 -19.11 13.37
N CYS A 106 -2.74 -19.86 12.34
CA CYS A 106 -1.88 -19.37 11.28
C CYS A 106 -2.63 -19.56 9.98
N GLY A 107 -2.89 -18.46 9.29
CA GLY A 107 -3.54 -18.54 8.01
C GLY A 107 -4.12 -17.24 7.51
N THR A 108 -4.46 -17.29 6.23
CA THR A 108 -4.86 -16.17 5.40
C THR A 108 -6.30 -15.67 5.61
N GLY A 109 -7.08 -16.21 6.55
CA GLY A 109 -8.51 -15.86 6.57
C GLY A 109 -9.31 -16.00 7.87
N LEU A 110 -8.72 -16.32 9.03
CA LEU A 110 -9.45 -16.08 10.28
C LEU A 110 -9.56 -14.57 10.53
N SER A 111 -10.74 -14.02 10.25
CA SER A 111 -10.98 -12.58 10.36
C SER A 111 -11.14 -12.11 11.80
N ILE A 112 -10.88 -10.81 12.08
CA ILE A 112 -11.31 -10.16 13.33
C ILE A 112 -12.82 -10.33 13.50
N ARG A 113 -13.59 -10.31 12.41
CA ARG A 113 -15.02 -10.64 12.46
C ARG A 113 -15.24 -12.09 12.83
N THR A 114 -14.50 -13.06 12.32
CA THR A 114 -14.61 -14.47 12.68
C THR A 114 -14.30 -14.69 14.16
N LEU A 115 -13.33 -13.93 14.70
CA LEU A 115 -13.04 -13.88 16.12
C LEU A 115 -14.16 -13.17 16.90
N HIS A 116 -14.71 -12.07 16.39
CA HIS A 116 -15.87 -11.38 16.96
C HIS A 116 -17.12 -12.25 16.96
N TRP A 117 -17.39 -13.01 15.91
CA TRP A 117 -18.42 -14.04 15.83
C TRP A 117 -18.16 -15.13 16.86
N ALA A 118 -16.91 -15.58 17.02
CA ALA A 118 -16.53 -16.52 18.08
C ALA A 118 -16.69 -15.96 19.52
N ILE A 119 -16.63 -14.64 19.67
CA ILE A 119 -16.88 -13.90 20.91
C ILE A 119 -18.39 -13.70 21.17
N CYS A 120 -19.18 -13.40 20.12
CA CYS A 120 -20.61 -13.07 20.21
C CYS A 120 -21.56 -14.28 20.17
N SER A 121 -21.09 -15.43 19.69
CA SER A 121 -21.91 -16.65 19.62
C SER A 121 -21.95 -17.46 20.92
N GLY A 122 -21.40 -16.92 22.02
CA GLY A 122 -21.35 -17.57 23.33
C GLY A 122 -21.50 -16.57 24.47
N ASP A 123 -22.61 -15.82 24.53
CA ASP A 123 -22.96 -15.03 25.72
C ASP A 123 -23.58 -15.87 26.85
N GLY A 124 -23.80 -17.18 26.64
CA GLY A 124 -24.37 -18.07 27.65
C GLY A 124 -23.37 -18.86 28.50
N VAL A 125 -22.10 -18.98 28.09
CA VAL A 125 -21.11 -19.82 28.80
C VAL A 125 -19.73 -19.18 28.70
N LYS A 126 -19.42 -18.29 29.64
CA LYS A 126 -18.09 -17.69 29.82
C LYS A 126 -17.62 -17.98 31.25
N GLU A 127 -17.14 -19.18 31.52
CA GLU A 127 -16.37 -19.47 32.73
C GLU A 127 -14.97 -20.00 32.41
N GLU A 128 -14.01 -19.46 33.16
CA GLU A 128 -12.56 -19.73 33.22
C GLU A 128 -11.76 -19.65 31.90
N GLY A 129 -11.69 -18.44 31.36
CA GLY A 129 -10.71 -18.04 30.34
C GLY A 129 -10.91 -16.60 29.91
N SER A 130 -9.88 -15.94 29.37
CA SER A 130 -10.03 -14.58 28.81
C SER A 130 -11.20 -14.56 27.80
N PRO A 131 -12.22 -13.70 27.98
CA PRO A 131 -13.41 -13.65 27.13
C PRO A 131 -13.12 -13.19 25.70
N THR A 132 -11.93 -12.68 25.47
CA THR A 132 -11.42 -12.27 24.17
C THR A 132 -10.56 -13.37 23.58
N PHE A 133 -10.79 -13.71 22.30
CA PHE A 133 -9.70 -14.26 21.49
C PHE A 133 -8.67 -13.13 21.39
N PRO A 134 -7.49 -13.22 22.04
CA PRO A 134 -6.48 -12.18 21.88
C PRO A 134 -6.15 -12.11 20.39
N TYR A 135 -5.96 -10.90 19.87
CA TYR A 135 -5.35 -10.73 18.57
C TYR A 135 -3.96 -11.35 18.66
N ILE A 136 -3.81 -12.53 18.05
CA ILE A 136 -2.52 -13.20 17.98
C ILE A 136 -1.84 -12.58 16.76
N GLU A 137 -0.71 -11.92 16.98
CA GLU A 137 0.19 -11.54 15.90
C GLU A 137 0.37 -12.76 15.00
N PHE A 138 0.09 -12.62 13.70
CA PHE A 138 0.30 -13.73 12.78
C PHE A 138 1.81 -13.95 12.68
N PRO A 139 2.34 -15.05 13.23
CA PRO A 139 3.77 -15.25 13.22
C PRO A 139 4.22 -15.41 11.76
N GLY A 140 5.38 -14.84 11.45
CA GLY A 140 5.94 -14.84 10.11
C GLY A 140 7.45 -15.03 10.16
N TRP A 141 8.09 -14.82 9.02
CA TRP A 141 9.55 -14.93 8.92
C TRP A 141 10.21 -13.63 9.43
N ASP A 142 11.07 -13.74 10.43
CA ASP A 142 11.81 -12.62 11.04
C ASP A 142 13.09 -12.25 10.28
N GLY A 143 13.39 -12.96 9.19
CA GLY A 143 14.63 -12.85 8.43
C GLY A 143 15.04 -14.17 7.79
N GLU A 144 16.07 -14.15 6.95
CA GLU A 144 16.65 -15.37 6.35
C GLU A 144 17.02 -16.44 7.40
N ALA A 145 17.49 -16.02 8.57
CA ALA A 145 17.82 -16.92 9.68
C ALA A 145 16.62 -17.75 10.18
N SER A 146 15.41 -17.20 10.12
CA SER A 146 14.20 -17.93 10.51
C SER A 146 13.84 -19.02 9.49
N VAL A 147 14.11 -18.78 8.19
CA VAL A 147 13.97 -19.78 7.12
C VAL A 147 15.01 -20.89 7.30
N TRP A 148 16.26 -20.53 7.60
CA TRP A 148 17.31 -21.51 7.93
C TRP A 148 16.95 -22.37 9.12
N SER A 149 16.44 -21.77 10.20
CA SER A 149 16.02 -22.52 11.39
C SER A 149 14.91 -23.53 11.08
N PHE A 150 13.97 -23.20 10.19
CA PHE A 150 12.96 -24.14 9.71
C PHE A 150 13.59 -25.29 8.91
N ILE A 151 14.51 -24.99 8.00
CA ILE A 151 15.22 -26.01 7.20
C ILE A 151 16.02 -26.94 8.11
N ASP A 152 16.75 -26.41 9.09
CA ASP A 152 17.51 -27.19 10.07
C ASP A 152 16.58 -28.10 10.90
N HIS A 153 15.39 -27.61 11.25
CA HIS A 153 14.40 -28.42 11.93
C HIS A 153 13.92 -29.58 11.05
N VAL A 154 13.67 -29.34 9.75
CA VAL A 154 13.32 -30.39 8.78
C VAL A 154 14.45 -31.41 8.67
N LYS A 155 15.71 -30.96 8.57
CA LYS A 155 16.91 -31.82 8.53
C LYS A 155 17.04 -32.67 9.80
N GLY A 156 16.74 -32.09 10.96
CA GLY A 156 16.77 -32.78 12.25
C GLY A 156 15.78 -33.96 12.36
N GLN A 157 14.73 -33.98 11.52
CA GLN A 157 13.80 -35.12 11.44
C GLN A 157 14.28 -36.24 10.51
N LEU A 158 15.37 -36.04 9.76
CA LEU A 158 15.91 -37.05 8.85
C LEU A 158 16.80 -38.05 9.60
N PRO A 159 16.74 -39.34 9.22
CA PRO A 159 17.34 -40.43 9.99
C PRO A 159 18.87 -40.49 9.88
N ASP A 160 19.45 -39.99 8.80
CA ASP A 160 20.87 -40.13 8.49
C ASP A 160 21.49 -38.84 7.91
N GLU A 161 22.82 -38.76 7.93
CA GLU A 161 23.60 -37.61 7.46
C GLU A 161 23.58 -37.43 5.93
N GLU A 162 23.41 -38.50 5.17
CA GLU A 162 23.35 -38.42 3.70
C GLU A 162 22.07 -37.70 3.26
N SER A 163 20.93 -38.10 3.84
CA SER A 163 19.63 -37.43 3.68
C SER A 163 19.69 -35.95 4.06
N ARG A 164 20.44 -35.57 5.11
CA ARG A 164 20.62 -34.17 5.52
C ARG A 164 21.42 -33.37 4.50
N ARG A 165 22.49 -33.93 3.94
CA ARG A 165 23.32 -33.29 2.91
C ARG A 165 22.59 -33.10 1.58
N VAL A 166 21.66 -33.99 1.24
CA VAL A 166 20.79 -33.82 0.07
C VAL A 166 19.97 -32.54 0.19
N ILE A 167 19.39 -32.25 1.37
CA ILE A 167 18.64 -31.02 1.61
C ILE A 167 19.51 -29.77 1.40
N ASP A 168 20.76 -29.78 1.89
CA ASP A 168 21.70 -28.66 1.68
C ASP A 168 22.02 -28.41 0.21
N THR A 169 22.01 -29.48 -0.60
CA THR A 169 22.24 -29.38 -2.04
C THR A 169 21.00 -28.83 -2.76
N LEU A 170 19.80 -29.18 -2.30
CA LEU A 170 18.54 -28.72 -2.90
C LEU A 170 18.17 -27.28 -2.53
N LEU A 171 18.59 -26.82 -1.35
CA LEU A 171 18.30 -25.50 -0.81
C LEU A 171 19.61 -24.73 -0.54
N PRO A 172 20.32 -24.31 -1.59
CA PRO A 172 21.53 -23.50 -1.43
C PRO A 172 21.20 -22.11 -0.84
N PRO A 173 22.20 -21.37 -0.34
CA PRO A 173 21.96 -20.06 0.28
C PRO A 173 21.23 -19.05 -0.60
N GLU A 174 21.47 -19.09 -1.91
CA GLU A 174 20.80 -18.24 -2.89
C GLU A 174 19.29 -18.54 -2.95
N ALA A 175 18.90 -19.82 -2.81
CA ALA A 175 17.50 -20.21 -2.77
C ALA A 175 16.81 -19.69 -1.51
N VAL A 176 17.48 -19.80 -0.35
CA VAL A 176 16.94 -19.30 0.94
C VAL A 176 16.76 -17.78 0.91
N LYS A 177 17.75 -17.07 0.37
CA LYS A 177 17.65 -15.63 0.16
C LYS A 177 16.46 -15.28 -0.74
N MET A 178 16.30 -15.94 -1.88
CA MET A 178 15.19 -15.68 -2.80
C MET A 178 13.82 -16.01 -2.18
N LEU A 179 13.72 -17.11 -1.42
CA LEU A 179 12.51 -17.46 -0.65
C LEU A 179 12.12 -16.32 0.29
N HIS A 180 13.08 -15.80 1.04
CA HIS A 180 12.84 -14.71 1.98
C HIS A 180 12.49 -13.40 1.25
N GLU A 181 13.22 -13.01 0.21
CA GLU A 181 12.96 -11.75 -0.50
C GLU A 181 11.59 -11.71 -1.18
N ARG A 182 11.11 -12.85 -1.69
CA ARG A 182 9.90 -12.90 -2.53
C ARG A 182 8.66 -13.43 -1.83
N LEU A 183 8.82 -14.35 -0.87
CA LEU A 183 7.70 -15.08 -0.26
C LEU A 183 7.55 -14.82 1.24
N THR A 184 8.31 -13.88 1.82
CA THR A 184 8.21 -13.49 3.24
C THR A 184 6.84 -12.92 3.60
N GLY A 185 6.52 -13.05 4.88
CA GLY A 185 5.23 -12.72 5.45
C GLY A 185 4.71 -13.92 6.21
N ARG A 186 3.56 -14.42 5.79
CA ARG A 186 2.98 -15.67 6.31
C ARG A 186 3.87 -16.87 5.99
N TYR A 187 3.80 -17.90 6.82
CA TYR A 187 4.66 -19.08 6.69
C TYR A 187 4.40 -19.93 5.44
N ARG A 188 3.13 -20.12 5.05
CA ARG A 188 2.74 -21.13 4.06
C ARG A 188 3.40 -20.99 2.68
N PRO A 189 3.58 -19.80 2.09
CA PRO A 189 4.27 -19.63 0.81
C PRO A 189 5.70 -20.20 0.80
N ILE A 190 6.55 -19.82 1.76
CA ILE A 190 7.92 -20.35 1.86
C ILE A 190 7.90 -21.87 2.12
N VAL A 191 7.05 -22.34 3.04
CA VAL A 191 6.94 -23.79 3.32
C VAL A 191 6.52 -24.56 2.07
N THR A 192 5.58 -24.04 1.29
CA THR A 192 5.10 -24.68 0.05
C THR A 192 6.21 -24.74 -1.00
N ALA A 193 7.00 -23.68 -1.14
CA ALA A 193 8.14 -23.67 -2.05
C ALA A 193 9.22 -24.67 -1.61
N ILE A 194 9.58 -24.72 -0.31
CA ILE A 194 10.52 -25.70 0.25
C ILE A 194 10.02 -27.14 0.02
N GLU A 195 8.75 -27.42 0.31
CA GLU A 195 8.12 -28.73 0.05
C GLU A 195 8.20 -29.09 -1.45
N GLY A 196 8.00 -28.11 -2.34
CA GLY A 196 8.13 -28.27 -3.78
C GLY A 196 9.56 -28.60 -4.23
N ILE A 197 10.56 -27.88 -3.70
CA ILE A 197 11.98 -28.07 -3.99
C ILE A 197 12.42 -29.47 -3.58
N ILE A 198 12.10 -29.86 -2.35
CA ILE A 198 12.43 -31.20 -1.82
C ILE A 198 11.74 -32.29 -2.65
N ARG A 199 10.48 -32.09 -3.05
CA ARG A 199 9.74 -33.05 -3.87
C ARG A 199 10.31 -33.21 -5.27
N ALA A 200 10.79 -32.11 -5.88
CA ALA A 200 11.41 -32.16 -7.20
C ALA A 200 12.73 -32.94 -7.16
N GLY A 201 13.48 -32.85 -6.06
CA GLY A 201 14.72 -33.61 -5.87
C GLY A 201 15.86 -33.20 -6.80
N ASP A 202 15.73 -32.07 -7.49
CA ASP A 202 16.71 -31.55 -8.45
C ASP A 202 17.26 -30.19 -7.98
N PRO A 203 18.56 -30.10 -7.67
CA PRO A 203 19.24 -28.87 -7.23
C PRO A 203 19.19 -27.71 -8.22
N THR A 204 18.81 -27.94 -9.48
CA THR A 204 18.75 -26.89 -10.50
C THR A 204 17.35 -26.27 -10.62
N ASN A 205 16.32 -26.90 -10.04
CA ASN A 205 14.92 -26.49 -10.25
C ASN A 205 14.39 -25.50 -9.22
N TRP A 206 15.13 -25.18 -8.16
CA TRP A 206 14.58 -24.39 -7.05
C TRP A 206 14.09 -23.00 -7.47
N GLU A 207 14.79 -22.33 -8.39
CA GLU A 207 14.40 -21.01 -8.89
C GLU A 207 13.03 -21.07 -9.57
N SER A 208 12.85 -22.03 -10.50
CA SER A 208 11.58 -22.25 -11.19
C SER A 208 10.44 -22.61 -10.23
N ILE A 209 10.72 -23.29 -9.12
CA ILE A 209 9.71 -23.68 -8.12
C ILE A 209 9.28 -22.47 -7.29
N ILE A 210 10.22 -21.59 -6.94
CA ILE A 210 9.92 -20.32 -6.27
C ILE A 210 9.10 -19.42 -7.21
N ASP A 211 9.51 -19.30 -8.47
CA ASP A 211 8.76 -18.55 -9.50
C ASP A 211 7.34 -19.07 -9.67
N ASN A 212 7.18 -20.38 -9.81
CA ASN A 212 5.88 -21.01 -9.94
C ASN A 212 5.01 -20.81 -8.69
N THR A 213 5.61 -20.81 -7.50
CA THR A 213 4.89 -20.53 -6.25
C THR A 213 4.41 -19.09 -6.19
N GLU A 214 5.26 -18.12 -6.51
CA GLU A 214 4.89 -16.70 -6.56
C GLU A 214 3.82 -16.45 -7.63
N ALA A 215 4.00 -16.99 -8.84
CA ALA A 215 3.06 -16.85 -9.94
C ALA A 215 1.69 -17.45 -9.58
N MET A 216 1.66 -18.64 -8.99
CA MET A 216 0.44 -19.28 -8.52
C MET A 216 -0.37 -18.39 -7.57
N LEU A 217 0.31 -17.65 -6.68
CA LEU A 217 -0.33 -16.81 -5.67
C LEU A 217 -0.74 -15.42 -6.20
N THR A 218 -0.07 -14.92 -7.24
CA THR A 218 -0.14 -13.51 -7.64
C THR A 218 -0.58 -13.28 -9.08
N SER A 219 -0.69 -14.32 -9.91
CA SER A 219 -1.03 -14.22 -11.33
C SER A 219 -2.52 -13.97 -11.54
N TRP A 220 -2.85 -13.01 -12.42
CA TRP A 220 -4.23 -12.79 -12.88
C TRP A 220 -4.75 -13.97 -13.69
N LYS A 221 -3.89 -14.63 -14.47
CA LYS A 221 -4.28 -15.79 -15.30
C LYS A 221 -4.77 -16.96 -14.46
N ASP A 222 -4.26 -17.07 -13.23
CA ASP A 222 -4.57 -18.14 -12.29
C ASP A 222 -5.56 -17.70 -11.20
N GLN A 223 -6.31 -16.60 -11.41
CA GLN A 223 -7.23 -16.04 -10.41
C GLN A 223 -8.33 -17.01 -9.95
N GLU A 224 -8.65 -18.05 -10.72
CA GLU A 224 -9.63 -19.08 -10.33
C GLU A 224 -9.03 -20.16 -9.44
N ARG A 225 -7.69 -20.20 -9.32
CA ARG A 225 -6.99 -21.21 -8.52
C ARG A 225 -7.13 -20.91 -7.04
N ARG A 226 -7.42 -21.95 -6.25
CA ARG A 226 -7.47 -21.85 -4.79
C ARG A 226 -6.14 -21.36 -4.23
N GLY A 227 -6.21 -20.39 -3.33
CA GLY A 227 -5.04 -19.78 -2.68
C GLY A 227 -4.42 -18.61 -3.46
N ASN A 228 -4.90 -18.33 -4.68
CA ASN A 228 -4.50 -17.13 -5.42
C ASN A 228 -5.12 -15.88 -4.77
N LEU A 229 -4.30 -14.88 -4.45
CA LEU A 229 -4.72 -13.68 -3.71
C LEU A 229 -5.64 -12.77 -4.53
N ILE A 230 -5.47 -12.74 -5.86
CA ILE A 230 -6.36 -12.00 -6.78
C ILE A 230 -7.74 -12.64 -6.78
N GLY A 231 -7.79 -13.97 -6.84
CA GLY A 231 -9.03 -14.74 -6.72
C GLY A 231 -9.77 -14.47 -5.42
N GLU A 232 -9.06 -14.43 -4.29
CA GLU A 232 -9.64 -14.11 -2.99
C GLU A 232 -10.21 -12.69 -2.94
N LEU A 233 -9.53 -11.71 -3.54
CA LEU A 233 -10.05 -10.34 -3.63
C LEU A 233 -11.34 -10.29 -4.46
N ILE A 234 -11.38 -10.93 -5.63
CA ILE A 234 -12.58 -11.00 -6.49
C ILE A 234 -13.74 -11.70 -5.78
N ARG A 235 -13.45 -12.79 -5.07
CA ARG A 235 -14.43 -13.53 -4.28
C ARG A 235 -15.02 -12.66 -3.17
N LEU A 236 -14.18 -11.90 -2.47
CA LEU A 236 -14.61 -10.98 -1.41
C LEU A 236 -15.48 -9.86 -1.97
N GLN A 237 -15.08 -9.25 -3.09
CA GLN A 237 -15.90 -8.24 -3.78
C GLN A 237 -17.28 -8.80 -4.17
N SER A 238 -17.32 -10.02 -4.68
CA SER A 238 -18.57 -10.70 -5.03
C SER A 238 -19.46 -10.93 -3.81
N LYS A 239 -18.88 -11.23 -2.63
CA LYS A 239 -19.63 -11.35 -1.37
C LYS A 239 -20.17 -10.01 -0.90
N ILE A 240 -19.37 -8.94 -0.95
CA ILE A 240 -19.78 -7.59 -0.57
C ILE A 240 -20.98 -7.15 -1.42
N ALA A 241 -20.91 -7.38 -2.74
CA ALA A 241 -21.99 -7.05 -3.66
C ALA A 241 -23.29 -7.81 -3.36
N LYS A 242 -23.20 -9.08 -2.96
CA LYS A 242 -24.36 -9.93 -2.61
C LYS A 242 -24.96 -9.60 -1.24
N HIS A 243 -24.14 -9.17 -0.29
CA HIS A 243 -24.55 -8.94 1.10
C HIS A 243 -24.02 -7.60 1.65
N PRO A 244 -24.38 -6.45 1.06
CA PRO A 244 -23.76 -5.16 1.35
C PRO A 244 -23.96 -4.71 2.81
N ARG A 245 -25.12 -5.02 3.42
CA ARG A 245 -25.36 -4.69 4.84
C ARG A 245 -24.47 -5.49 5.80
N GLN A 246 -24.16 -6.75 5.45
CA GLN A 246 -23.32 -7.61 6.27
C GLN A 246 -21.84 -7.22 6.13
N PHE A 247 -21.40 -6.83 4.93
CA PHE A 247 -20.00 -6.50 4.64
C PHE A 247 -19.77 -5.00 4.39
N MET A 248 -20.58 -4.13 5.01
CA MET A 248 -20.48 -2.67 4.81
C MET A 248 -19.08 -2.15 5.13
N SER A 249 -18.43 -2.70 6.15
CA SER A 249 -17.06 -2.33 6.51
C SER A 249 -16.09 -2.67 5.38
N CYS A 250 -16.22 -3.84 4.73
CA CYS A 250 -15.39 -4.36 3.62
C CYS A 250 -15.43 -3.55 2.32
N SER A 251 -16.30 -2.54 2.22
CA SER A 251 -16.49 -1.77 1.00
C SER A 251 -15.29 -0.90 0.61
N SER A 252 -14.39 -0.59 1.56
CA SER A 252 -13.21 0.26 1.33
C SER A 252 -11.96 -0.50 0.89
N ILE A 253 -11.94 -1.84 0.88
CA ILE A 253 -10.73 -2.64 0.64
C ILE A 253 -10.02 -2.26 -0.67
N GLU A 254 -10.77 -2.11 -1.77
CA GLU A 254 -10.20 -1.73 -3.06
C GLU A 254 -9.68 -0.28 -3.06
N GLU A 255 -10.31 0.60 -2.30
CA GLU A 255 -9.82 1.97 -2.13
C GLU A 255 -8.53 1.99 -1.29
N THR A 256 -8.50 1.27 -0.16
CA THR A 256 -7.32 1.18 0.70
C THR A 256 -6.13 0.53 -0.01
N LEU A 257 -6.34 -0.59 -0.71
CA LEU A 257 -5.31 -1.23 -1.52
C LEU A 257 -4.85 -0.35 -2.69
N GLY A 258 -5.78 0.35 -3.34
CA GLY A 258 -5.45 1.29 -4.40
C GLY A 258 -4.60 2.47 -3.90
N LEU A 259 -4.93 3.03 -2.73
CA LEU A 259 -4.14 4.09 -2.10
C LEU A 259 -2.75 3.62 -1.66
N PHE A 260 -2.66 2.38 -1.16
CA PHE A 260 -1.38 1.74 -0.85
C PHE A 260 -0.52 1.60 -2.11
N LEU A 261 -1.07 1.02 -3.18
CA LEU A 261 -0.36 0.85 -4.46
C LEU A 261 0.03 2.19 -5.09
N TYR A 262 -0.81 3.20 -4.95
CA TYR A 262 -0.51 4.55 -5.39
C TYR A 262 0.73 5.11 -4.69
N ARG A 263 0.81 4.96 -3.35
CA ARG A 263 1.99 5.38 -2.57
C ARG A 263 3.23 4.56 -2.90
N TRP A 264 3.07 3.25 -3.10
CA TRP A 264 4.15 2.39 -3.56
C TRP A 264 4.68 2.84 -4.94
N TYR A 265 3.79 3.08 -5.90
CA TYR A 265 4.15 3.51 -7.25
C TYR A 265 4.78 4.91 -7.26
N LEU A 266 4.27 5.81 -6.42
CA LEU A 266 4.78 7.17 -6.32
C LEU A 266 6.11 7.24 -5.57
N LEU A 267 6.21 6.66 -4.37
CA LEU A 267 7.31 6.89 -3.43
C LEU A 267 8.17 5.65 -3.14
N GLY A 268 7.75 4.46 -3.59
CA GLY A 268 8.40 3.20 -3.24
C GLY A 268 8.12 2.74 -1.81
N GLU A 269 7.07 3.25 -1.16
CA GLU A 269 6.66 2.76 0.17
C GLU A 269 6.19 1.30 0.07
N THR A 270 6.90 0.37 0.71
CA THR A 270 6.59 -1.07 0.70
C THR A 270 5.89 -1.56 1.97
N GLU A 271 5.82 -0.72 3.00
CA GLU A 271 5.20 -1.04 4.27
C GLU A 271 4.13 0.00 4.60
N PHE A 272 2.94 -0.48 4.95
CA PHE A 272 1.84 0.37 5.38
C PHE A 272 1.23 -0.14 6.67
N ALA A 273 1.07 0.74 7.64
CA ALA A 273 0.46 0.42 8.93
C ALA A 273 -0.87 1.17 9.04
N LEU A 274 -1.94 0.41 9.28
CA LEU A 274 -3.31 0.88 9.35
C LEU A 274 -3.91 0.51 10.70
N GLU A 275 -4.54 1.48 11.34
CA GLU A 275 -5.32 1.23 12.56
C GLU A 275 -6.63 0.54 12.17
N ASP A 276 -6.90 -0.63 12.77
CA ASP A 276 -8.17 -1.35 12.70
C ASP A 276 -8.72 -1.70 11.28
N GLU A 277 -7.84 -2.07 10.35
CA GLU A 277 -8.23 -2.52 9.00
C GLU A 277 -8.28 -4.05 8.88
N ALA A 278 -9.06 -4.69 9.77
CA ALA A 278 -9.26 -6.13 9.84
C ALA A 278 -9.50 -6.80 8.47
N GLN A 279 -10.20 -6.11 7.59
CA GLN A 279 -10.68 -6.57 6.30
C GLN A 279 -9.57 -6.86 5.31
N LEU A 280 -8.45 -6.13 5.41
CA LEU A 280 -7.27 -6.41 4.60
C LEU A 280 -6.63 -7.73 5.03
N VAL A 281 -6.71 -8.06 6.32
CA VAL A 281 -6.32 -9.38 6.83
C VAL A 281 -7.26 -10.46 6.30
N GLU A 282 -8.58 -10.19 6.26
CA GLU A 282 -9.57 -11.12 5.67
C GLU A 282 -9.35 -11.37 4.19
N ALA A 283 -8.96 -10.33 3.45
CA ALA A 283 -8.67 -10.39 2.03
C ALA A 283 -7.31 -11.05 1.73
N ALA A 284 -6.58 -11.50 2.76
CA ALA A 284 -5.25 -12.07 2.62
C ALA A 284 -4.23 -11.06 2.05
N PHE A 285 -4.40 -9.75 2.30
CA PHE A 285 -3.46 -8.70 1.91
C PHE A 285 -2.73 -8.04 3.09
N GLY A 286 -3.30 -8.10 4.30
CA GLY A 286 -2.70 -7.55 5.52
C GLY A 286 -2.38 -8.60 6.57
N ARG A 287 -1.52 -8.23 7.53
CA ARG A 287 -1.19 -9.01 8.73
C ARG A 287 -1.39 -8.18 9.99
N ILE A 288 -1.82 -8.81 11.07
CA ILE A 288 -1.89 -8.16 12.37
C ILE A 288 -0.51 -8.20 13.04
N LYS A 289 0.00 -7.03 13.44
CA LYS A 289 1.18 -6.87 14.30
C LYS A 289 0.79 -6.13 15.59
N MET A 290 1.44 -6.47 16.69
CA MET A 290 1.27 -5.78 17.97
C MET A 290 2.32 -4.68 18.10
N LEU A 291 1.91 -3.41 17.99
CA LEU A 291 2.81 -2.25 18.09
C LEU A 291 2.34 -1.36 19.24
N GLY A 292 3.20 -1.18 20.25
CA GLY A 292 2.88 -0.36 21.42
C GLY A 292 1.69 -0.87 22.24
N GLY A 293 1.39 -2.18 22.18
CA GLY A 293 0.22 -2.78 22.84
C GLY A 293 -1.07 -2.76 22.01
N ASN A 294 -1.07 -2.10 20.85
CA ASN A 294 -2.23 -2.03 19.96
C ASN A 294 -2.07 -2.97 18.77
N ALA A 295 -3.18 -3.57 18.32
CA ALA A 295 -3.24 -4.36 17.11
C ALA A 295 -3.29 -3.43 15.88
N ILE A 296 -2.30 -3.57 14.99
CA ILE A 296 -2.18 -2.78 13.77
C ILE A 296 -2.20 -3.72 12.57
N THR A 297 -2.90 -3.33 11.51
CA THR A 297 -2.87 -4.06 10.24
C THR A 297 -1.72 -3.54 9.39
N CYS A 298 -0.79 -4.43 9.05
CA CYS A 298 0.37 -4.13 8.23
C CYS A 298 0.22 -4.73 6.82
N LEU A 299 0.44 -3.91 5.80
CA LEU A 299 0.65 -4.32 4.40
C LEU A 299 2.17 -4.32 4.14
N ASP A 300 2.81 -5.46 4.35
CA ASP A 300 4.28 -5.58 4.29
C ASP A 300 4.78 -6.87 3.62
N GLU A 301 3.88 -7.63 3.01
CA GLU A 301 4.21 -8.90 2.34
C GLU A 301 4.49 -8.67 0.85
N PRO A 302 5.66 -9.06 0.32
CA PRO A 302 5.99 -8.90 -1.11
C PRO A 302 4.96 -9.57 -2.03
N ILE A 303 4.46 -10.76 -1.66
CA ILE A 303 3.43 -11.47 -2.43
C ILE A 303 2.10 -10.72 -2.47
N ALA A 304 1.70 -10.06 -1.37
CA ALA A 304 0.46 -9.30 -1.30
C ALA A 304 0.57 -8.04 -2.16
N LEU A 305 1.69 -7.32 -2.06
CA LEU A 305 2.00 -6.18 -2.91
C LEU A 305 2.00 -6.58 -4.40
N LYS A 306 2.64 -7.70 -4.75
CA LYS A 306 2.70 -8.21 -6.12
C LYS A 306 1.32 -8.60 -6.65
N ALA A 307 0.51 -9.32 -5.86
CA ALA A 307 -0.85 -9.67 -6.23
C ALA A 307 -1.73 -8.42 -6.42
N ALA A 308 -1.63 -7.44 -5.52
CA ALA A 308 -2.37 -6.19 -5.62
C ALA A 308 -1.96 -5.45 -6.90
N LYS A 309 -0.66 -5.31 -7.18
CA LYS A 309 -0.15 -4.72 -8.41
C LYS A 309 -0.72 -5.40 -9.65
N ASN A 310 -0.67 -6.74 -9.69
CA ASN A 310 -1.17 -7.52 -10.84
C ASN A 310 -2.70 -7.38 -11.03
N TYR A 311 -3.46 -7.33 -9.94
CA TYR A 311 -4.91 -7.10 -9.97
C TYR A 311 -5.25 -5.69 -10.50
N PHE A 312 -4.63 -4.64 -9.93
CA PHE A 312 -4.94 -3.26 -10.31
C PHE A 312 -4.37 -2.90 -11.68
N ASN A 313 -3.27 -3.51 -12.14
CA ASN A 313 -2.77 -3.30 -13.50
C ASN A 313 -3.82 -3.62 -14.59
N GLN A 314 -4.82 -4.46 -14.31
CA GLN A 314 -5.91 -4.75 -15.25
C GLN A 314 -6.99 -3.66 -15.29
N LYS A 315 -7.07 -2.83 -14.25
CA LYS A 315 -8.19 -1.89 -14.03
C LYS A 315 -7.75 -0.42 -14.00
N ASP A 316 -6.60 -0.15 -13.42
CA ASP A 316 -6.03 1.17 -13.16
C ASP A 316 -4.49 1.06 -13.16
N PRO A 317 -3.85 1.01 -14.35
CA PRO A 317 -2.41 0.79 -14.48
C PRO A 317 -1.52 1.83 -13.79
N LEU A 318 -2.06 3.02 -13.49
CA LEU A 318 -1.34 4.09 -12.80
C LEU A 318 -1.68 4.18 -11.30
N PHE A 319 -2.62 3.36 -10.83
CA PHE A 319 -3.13 3.35 -9.45
C PHE A 319 -3.71 4.71 -8.99
N ILE A 320 -4.15 5.56 -9.91
CA ILE A 320 -4.59 6.95 -9.61
C ILE A 320 -6.08 6.99 -9.22
N ALA A 321 -6.88 6.02 -9.63
CA ALA A 321 -8.33 6.06 -9.45
C ALA A 321 -8.73 6.06 -7.98
N ALA A 322 -8.01 5.33 -7.12
CA ALA A 322 -8.25 5.33 -5.68
C ALA A 322 -7.89 6.68 -5.05
N ALA A 323 -6.76 7.27 -5.43
CA ALA A 323 -6.38 8.61 -4.98
C ALA A 323 -7.43 9.67 -5.39
N LYS A 324 -7.91 9.62 -6.65
CA LYS A 324 -8.97 10.49 -7.14
C LYS A 324 -10.29 10.30 -6.37
N ARG A 325 -10.68 9.06 -6.05
CA ARG A 325 -11.89 8.78 -5.26
C ARG A 325 -11.79 9.33 -3.85
N ALA A 326 -10.68 9.08 -3.16
CA ALA A 326 -10.41 9.62 -1.83
C ALA A 326 -10.41 11.17 -1.81
N MET A 327 -9.95 11.80 -2.89
CA MET A 327 -10.06 13.26 -3.05
C MET A 327 -11.51 13.72 -3.23
N LEU A 328 -12.39 12.96 -3.88
CA LEU A 328 -13.80 13.35 -4.06
C LEU A 328 -14.64 13.13 -2.80
N SER A 329 -14.24 12.18 -1.94
CA SER A 329 -14.96 11.86 -0.69
C SER A 329 -14.52 12.71 0.50
N SER A 330 -13.36 13.38 0.43
CA SER A 330 -12.89 14.25 1.50
C SER A 330 -13.60 15.61 1.51
N SER A 331 -13.90 16.13 2.69
CA SER A 331 -14.32 17.52 2.88
C SER A 331 -13.14 18.43 3.24
N ASN A 332 -11.94 17.88 3.46
CA ASN A 332 -10.78 18.63 3.94
C ASN A 332 -9.99 19.25 2.79
N ALA A 333 -9.98 20.58 2.70
CA ALA A 333 -9.25 21.31 1.67
C ALA A 333 -7.74 21.05 1.65
N SER A 334 -7.12 20.78 2.81
CA SER A 334 -5.69 20.43 2.91
C SER A 334 -5.42 19.07 2.29
N VAL A 335 -6.30 18.09 2.50
CA VAL A 335 -6.22 16.76 1.86
C VAL A 335 -6.29 16.91 0.34
N HIS A 336 -7.19 17.75 -0.17
CA HIS A 336 -7.28 18.02 -1.60
C HIS A 336 -5.99 18.61 -2.18
N GLY A 337 -5.38 19.59 -1.50
CA GLY A 337 -4.12 20.19 -1.94
C GLY A 337 -3.00 19.16 -2.00
N ASN A 338 -2.74 18.49 -0.87
CA ASN A 338 -1.66 17.50 -0.75
C ASN A 338 -1.84 16.32 -1.73
N MET A 339 -3.07 15.80 -1.86
CA MET A 339 -3.32 14.70 -2.79
C MET A 339 -3.20 15.14 -4.24
N TRP A 340 -3.60 16.37 -4.58
CA TRP A 340 -3.40 16.89 -5.93
C TRP A 340 -1.93 17.01 -6.28
N GLU A 341 -1.08 17.50 -5.37
CA GLU A 341 0.38 17.51 -5.54
C GLU A 341 0.92 16.13 -5.89
N THR A 342 0.49 15.10 -5.14
CA THR A 342 0.93 13.72 -5.43
C THR A 342 0.41 13.19 -6.76
N CYS A 343 -0.74 13.67 -7.26
CA CYS A 343 -1.36 13.19 -8.51
C CYS A 343 -0.73 13.81 -9.76
N MET A 344 0.03 14.90 -9.63
CA MET A 344 0.58 15.64 -10.77
C MET A 344 1.74 14.95 -11.50
N PRO A 345 2.65 14.20 -10.87
CA PRO A 345 3.72 13.47 -11.57
C PRO A 345 3.25 12.61 -12.77
N PRO A 346 2.29 11.68 -12.64
CA PRO A 346 1.80 10.92 -13.79
C PRO A 346 1.09 11.79 -14.83
N VAL A 347 0.43 12.87 -14.40
CA VAL A 347 -0.20 13.85 -15.29
C VAL A 347 0.85 14.60 -16.12
N PHE A 348 1.95 15.03 -15.52
CA PHE A 348 3.04 15.67 -16.24
C PHE A 348 3.71 14.73 -17.24
N ILE A 349 3.90 13.46 -16.87
CA ILE A 349 4.41 12.44 -17.80
C ILE A 349 3.53 12.36 -19.04
N GLU A 350 2.21 12.22 -18.86
CA GLU A 350 1.27 12.14 -19.99
C GLU A 350 1.22 13.43 -20.81
N THR A 351 1.24 14.60 -20.15
CA THR A 351 1.26 15.90 -20.81
C THR A 351 2.49 16.05 -21.70
N PHE A 352 3.70 15.83 -21.17
CA PHE A 352 4.92 16.01 -21.96
C PHE A 352 5.11 14.94 -23.04
N LYS A 353 4.59 13.72 -22.84
CA LYS A 353 4.54 12.69 -23.88
C LYS A 353 3.68 13.09 -25.09
N THR A 354 2.66 13.92 -24.88
CA THR A 354 1.67 14.24 -25.93
C THR A 354 1.76 15.67 -26.46
N ARG A 355 2.33 16.61 -25.68
CA ARG A 355 2.33 18.04 -25.98
C ARG A 355 3.63 18.72 -25.51
N PRO A 356 4.54 19.13 -26.41
CA PRO A 356 5.69 19.93 -26.04
C PRO A 356 5.27 21.32 -25.58
N PHE A 357 6.14 22.05 -24.85
CA PHE A 357 5.83 23.40 -24.37
C PHE A 357 5.39 24.34 -25.50
N SER A 358 6.02 24.23 -26.68
CA SER A 358 5.71 25.05 -27.85
C SER A 358 4.27 24.95 -28.35
N SER A 359 3.51 23.92 -27.93
CA SER A 359 2.11 23.76 -28.29
C SER A 359 1.13 24.22 -27.20
N TRP A 360 1.63 24.72 -26.06
CA TRP A 360 0.77 25.11 -24.95
C TRP A 360 0.24 26.53 -25.17
N PRO A 361 -1.07 26.78 -25.02
CA PRO A 361 -1.65 28.11 -25.14
C PRO A 361 -1.40 28.92 -23.85
N LEU A 362 -0.16 29.38 -23.68
CA LEU A 362 0.29 30.05 -22.46
C LEU A 362 -0.27 31.46 -22.30
N LEU A 363 -0.64 32.13 -23.40
CA LEU A 363 -1.26 33.46 -23.44
C LEU A 363 -2.39 33.51 -24.49
N PRO A 364 -3.66 33.30 -24.11
CA PRO A 364 -4.76 33.46 -25.07
C PRO A 364 -4.81 34.89 -25.63
N ASN A 365 -4.89 35.01 -26.96
CA ASN A 365 -5.10 36.24 -27.74
C ASN A 365 -3.89 37.19 -27.96
N LEU A 366 -2.65 36.69 -28.01
CA LEU A 366 -1.50 37.50 -28.46
C LEU A 366 -0.92 36.98 -29.79
N PRO A 367 -0.56 37.87 -30.75
CA PRO A 367 -0.02 37.45 -32.05
C PRO A 367 1.35 36.74 -31.98
N ASN A 368 2.06 36.87 -30.86
CA ASN A 368 3.37 36.29 -30.62
C ASN A 368 3.38 35.62 -29.23
N ASP A 369 2.91 34.37 -29.17
CA ASP A 369 3.19 33.46 -28.06
C ASP A 369 4.71 33.24 -28.00
N TYR A 370 5.43 34.08 -27.25
CA TYR A 370 6.88 33.99 -27.17
C TYR A 370 7.29 32.91 -26.16
N ILE A 371 7.46 31.69 -26.67
CA ILE A 371 8.24 30.64 -26.00
C ILE A 371 9.68 30.78 -26.49
N PRO A 372 10.68 30.89 -25.59
CA PRO A 372 12.08 30.95 -25.98
C PRO A 372 12.46 29.81 -26.94
N GLU A 373 13.28 30.08 -27.95
CA GLU A 373 13.71 29.07 -28.93
C GLU A 373 14.33 27.83 -28.25
N GLU A 374 15.00 28.03 -27.11
CA GLU A 374 15.61 26.94 -26.33
C GLU A 374 14.58 25.97 -25.74
N LEU A 375 13.31 26.37 -25.62
CA LEU A 375 12.20 25.55 -25.13
C LEU A 375 11.32 24.99 -26.25
N LYS A 376 11.71 25.18 -27.51
CA LYS A 376 11.04 24.56 -28.67
C LYS A 376 11.63 23.18 -28.96
N GLY A 377 10.76 22.19 -29.12
CA GLY A 377 11.13 20.81 -29.42
C GLY A 377 10.47 19.81 -28.48
N ASP A 378 10.77 18.54 -28.69
CA ASP A 378 10.21 17.46 -27.89
C ASP A 378 10.75 17.52 -26.47
N VAL A 379 9.86 17.33 -25.50
CA VAL A 379 10.17 17.40 -24.08
C VAL A 379 10.18 16.00 -23.50
N THR A 380 11.28 15.67 -22.82
CA THR A 380 11.41 14.40 -22.08
C THR A 380 11.68 14.69 -20.61
N ILE A 381 11.10 13.91 -19.71
CA ILE A 381 11.39 14.03 -18.26
C ILE A 381 12.65 13.23 -17.96
N VAL A 382 13.66 13.88 -17.39
CA VAL A 382 14.97 13.28 -17.11
C VAL A 382 14.86 12.30 -15.95
N GLY A 383 15.34 11.07 -16.16
CA GLY A 383 15.29 9.99 -15.15
C GLY A 383 13.96 9.24 -15.10
N TYR A 384 13.01 9.53 -15.99
CA TYR A 384 11.76 8.77 -16.06
C TYR A 384 11.97 7.41 -16.75
N ASN A 385 11.52 6.36 -16.06
CA ASN A 385 11.42 4.99 -16.56
C ASN A 385 10.04 4.45 -16.17
N GLU A 386 9.33 3.80 -17.10
CA GLU A 386 7.96 3.28 -16.90
C GLU A 386 7.86 2.19 -15.83
N HIS A 387 8.99 1.61 -15.42
CA HIS A 387 9.04 0.50 -14.47
C HIS A 387 9.54 0.87 -13.08
N GLU A 388 9.83 2.15 -12.82
CA GLU A 388 10.41 2.62 -11.57
C GLU A 388 9.47 3.55 -10.79
N ARG A 389 9.80 3.78 -9.52
CA ARG A 389 9.13 4.77 -8.65
C ARG A 389 9.17 6.16 -9.30
N LEU A 390 8.06 6.91 -9.20
CA LEU A 390 7.96 8.21 -9.85
C LEU A 390 8.63 9.35 -9.08
N ALA A 391 8.66 9.29 -7.76
CA ALA A 391 9.07 10.42 -6.94
C ALA A 391 9.92 10.03 -5.72
N VAL A 392 10.64 11.04 -5.22
CA VAL A 392 11.44 11.01 -3.99
C VAL A 392 11.11 12.24 -3.15
N THR A 393 11.33 12.19 -1.84
CA THR A 393 10.98 13.28 -0.92
C THR A 393 12.20 13.90 -0.25
N TYR A 394 12.01 15.08 0.34
CA TYR A 394 13.01 15.75 1.19
C TYR A 394 13.55 14.91 2.36
N LYS A 395 12.89 13.79 2.70
CA LYS A 395 13.38 12.86 3.73
C LYS A 395 14.62 12.09 3.25
N ASP A 396 14.69 11.84 1.94
CA ASP A 396 15.66 10.94 1.32
C ASP A 396 16.80 11.71 0.65
N ILE A 397 16.48 12.84 0.01
CA ILE A 397 17.43 13.68 -0.73
C ILE A 397 17.07 15.16 -0.54
N THR A 398 18.04 16.06 -0.65
CA THR A 398 17.79 17.51 -0.66
C THR A 398 17.49 18.01 -2.07
N THR A 399 16.95 19.22 -2.19
CA THR A 399 16.74 19.93 -3.46
C THR A 399 18.04 20.00 -4.26
N HIS A 400 19.15 20.35 -3.59
CA HIS A 400 20.48 20.37 -4.21
C HIS A 400 20.90 18.97 -4.68
N GLY A 401 20.78 17.94 -3.83
CA GLY A 401 21.15 16.57 -4.19
C GLY A 401 20.33 16.03 -5.36
N PHE A 402 19.04 16.38 -5.43
CA PHE A 402 18.16 16.03 -6.54
C PHE A 402 18.60 16.70 -7.84
N LEU A 403 18.85 18.01 -7.82
CA LEU A 403 19.32 18.73 -9.01
C LEU A 403 20.68 18.19 -9.48
N GLU A 404 21.62 17.92 -8.57
CA GLU A 404 22.92 17.31 -8.91
C GLU A 404 22.74 15.95 -9.59
N ALA A 405 21.87 15.09 -9.03
CA ALA A 405 21.59 13.78 -9.60
C ALA A 405 21.10 13.87 -11.05
N HIS A 406 20.09 14.69 -11.32
CA HIS A 406 19.45 14.76 -12.65
C HIS A 406 20.22 15.66 -13.64
N VAL A 407 20.94 16.67 -13.18
CA VAL A 407 21.66 17.60 -14.07
C VAL A 407 23.09 17.14 -14.36
N ASN A 408 23.79 16.53 -13.39
CA ASN A 408 25.22 16.23 -13.51
C ASN A 408 25.56 14.74 -13.38
N ALA A 409 24.75 13.93 -12.69
CA ALA A 409 25.06 12.52 -12.40
C ALA A 409 24.11 11.50 -13.06
N ASN A 410 23.49 11.85 -14.19
CA ASN A 410 22.64 10.95 -15.00
C ASN A 410 21.56 10.22 -14.17
N SER A 411 20.86 10.97 -13.32
CA SER A 411 19.80 10.49 -12.44
C SER A 411 20.27 9.45 -11.43
N LYS A 412 21.52 9.55 -10.95
CA LYS A 412 22.06 8.68 -9.90
C LYS A 412 22.66 9.46 -8.73
N GLN A 413 22.63 8.85 -7.55
CA GLN A 413 23.37 9.28 -6.37
C GLN A 413 24.09 8.06 -5.77
N GLY A 414 25.39 7.95 -6.04
CA GLY A 414 26.12 6.69 -5.85
C GLY A 414 25.55 5.61 -6.77
N ASP A 415 25.23 4.44 -6.20
CA ASP A 415 24.62 3.33 -6.94
C ASP A 415 23.09 3.43 -7.08
N ASN A 416 22.47 4.39 -6.39
CA ASN A 416 21.02 4.54 -6.36
C ASN A 416 20.52 5.38 -7.54
N VAL A 417 19.53 4.85 -8.27
CA VAL A 417 18.77 5.62 -9.28
C VAL A 417 17.76 6.53 -8.58
N ILE A 418 17.77 7.81 -8.95
CA ILE A 418 16.90 8.84 -8.38
C ILE A 418 15.66 9.03 -9.26
N PRO A 419 14.44 8.98 -8.68
CA PRO A 419 13.18 9.16 -9.41
C PRO A 419 13.06 10.51 -10.10
N PRO A 420 12.27 10.64 -11.17
CA PRO A 420 12.17 11.87 -11.95
C PRO A 420 11.54 13.07 -11.23
N PHE A 421 10.77 12.86 -10.15
CA PHE A 421 10.10 13.93 -9.42
C PHE A 421 10.57 14.02 -7.97
N PHE A 422 10.63 15.25 -7.45
CA PHE A 422 11.00 15.54 -6.08
C PHE A 422 9.94 16.36 -5.37
N PHE A 423 9.57 15.94 -4.15
CA PHE A 423 8.71 16.69 -3.24
C PHE A 423 9.57 17.38 -2.16
N PRO A 424 9.79 18.71 -2.26
CA PRO A 424 10.62 19.44 -1.33
C PRO A 424 10.01 19.55 0.08
N SER A 425 10.83 19.98 1.03
CA SER A 425 10.43 20.10 2.43
C SER A 425 9.42 21.22 2.61
N PRO A 426 8.26 20.96 3.24
CA PRO A 426 7.28 22.01 3.53
C PRO A 426 7.75 22.99 4.62
N ARG A 427 8.92 22.74 5.23
CA ARG A 427 9.46 23.56 6.35
C ARG A 427 10.16 24.84 5.88
N VAL A 428 10.60 24.85 4.63
CA VAL A 428 11.25 25.99 4.00
C VAL A 428 10.36 26.38 2.83
N SER A 429 10.09 27.67 2.66
CA SER A 429 9.28 28.15 1.52
C SER A 429 9.91 27.71 0.20
N GLY A 430 9.10 27.36 -0.79
CA GLY A 430 9.58 26.88 -2.08
C GLY A 430 8.52 26.17 -2.90
N PRO A 431 8.89 25.54 -4.02
CA PRO A 431 7.97 24.81 -4.90
C PRO A 431 7.40 23.57 -4.21
N ASP A 432 6.25 23.11 -4.71
CA ASP A 432 5.61 21.87 -4.27
C ASP A 432 6.22 20.65 -4.97
N ILE A 433 6.64 20.80 -6.23
CA ILE A 433 7.24 19.74 -7.05
C ILE A 433 8.44 20.29 -7.81
N VAL A 434 9.53 19.51 -7.86
CA VAL A 434 10.71 19.79 -8.69
C VAL A 434 10.98 18.61 -9.60
N PHE A 435 11.29 18.87 -10.87
CA PHE A 435 11.77 17.86 -11.81
C PHE A 435 12.67 18.52 -12.86
N VAL A 436 13.30 17.71 -13.71
CA VAL A 436 14.17 18.20 -14.79
C VAL A 436 13.63 17.68 -16.12
N VAL A 437 13.53 18.55 -17.12
CA VAL A 437 13.21 18.17 -18.48
C VAL A 437 14.42 18.29 -19.39
N SER A 438 14.46 17.49 -20.44
CA SER A 438 15.43 17.58 -21.53
C SER A 438 14.72 17.96 -22.83
N ILE A 439 15.19 19.05 -23.43
CA ILE A 439 14.73 19.58 -24.72
C ILE A 439 15.97 19.77 -25.59
N ASN A 440 16.03 19.13 -26.75
CA ASN A 440 17.21 19.16 -27.65
C ASN A 440 18.53 18.85 -26.91
N ALA A 441 18.51 17.83 -26.05
CA ALA A 441 19.61 17.40 -25.17
C ALA A 441 20.11 18.43 -24.12
N LYS A 442 19.42 19.57 -23.97
CA LYS A 442 19.68 20.53 -22.89
C LYS A 442 18.74 20.27 -21.72
N ARG A 443 19.29 20.31 -20.50
CA ARG A 443 18.54 20.08 -19.25
C ARG A 443 18.00 21.40 -18.69
N PHE A 444 16.75 21.41 -18.28
CA PHE A 444 16.06 22.56 -17.69
C PHE A 444 15.37 22.14 -16.39
N PRO A 445 15.79 22.70 -15.24
CA PRO A 445 15.05 22.53 -13.99
C PRO A 445 13.66 23.15 -14.10
N VAL A 446 12.66 22.44 -13.58
CA VAL A 446 11.25 22.88 -13.52
C VAL A 446 10.81 22.90 -12.06
N PHE A 447 10.37 24.08 -11.61
CA PHE A 447 9.88 24.29 -10.25
C PHE A 447 8.39 24.62 -10.32
N VAL A 448 7.56 23.76 -9.73
CA VAL A 448 6.10 23.85 -9.82
C VAL A 448 5.51 24.30 -8.49
N GLN A 449 4.64 25.31 -8.56
CA GLN A 449 3.70 25.62 -7.49
C GLN A 449 2.27 25.30 -7.94
N LEU A 450 1.56 24.53 -7.13
CA LEU A 450 0.19 24.11 -7.33
C LEU A 450 -0.74 24.91 -6.40
N LYS A 451 -1.86 25.42 -6.94
CA LYS A 451 -2.94 26.05 -6.16
C LYS A 451 -4.32 25.52 -6.57
N LEU A 452 -4.90 24.66 -5.73
CA LEU A 452 -6.24 24.11 -5.93
C LEU A 452 -7.32 24.98 -5.26
N ARG A 453 -7.71 26.09 -5.89
CA ARG A 453 -8.68 27.06 -5.34
C ARG A 453 -9.65 27.57 -6.41
N GLN A 454 -10.87 27.95 -6.02
CA GLN A 454 -11.82 28.58 -6.95
C GLN A 454 -11.46 30.03 -7.28
N VAL A 455 -10.99 30.76 -6.28
CA VAL A 455 -10.53 32.14 -6.42
C VAL A 455 -9.13 32.22 -5.84
N LEU A 456 -8.20 32.80 -6.59
CA LEU A 456 -6.84 33.07 -6.13
C LEU A 456 -6.66 34.59 -6.02
N PRO A 457 -6.62 35.16 -4.80
CA PRO A 457 -6.38 36.59 -4.62
C PRO A 457 -5.05 37.03 -5.26
N PRO A 458 -4.93 38.29 -5.72
CA PRO A 458 -3.70 38.81 -6.34
C PRO A 458 -2.46 38.72 -5.44
N LYS A 459 -2.66 38.75 -4.12
CA LYS A 459 -1.58 38.56 -3.13
C LYS A 459 -1.07 37.12 -3.18
N ASP A 460 -1.98 36.15 -3.05
CA ASP A 460 -1.67 34.72 -3.07
C ASP A 460 -1.07 34.27 -4.40
N ALA A 461 -1.49 34.86 -5.53
CA ALA A 461 -0.89 34.63 -6.84
C ALA A 461 0.57 35.09 -6.91
N ARG A 462 0.88 36.27 -6.36
CA ARG A 462 2.25 36.78 -6.26
C ARG A 462 3.11 35.95 -5.31
N GLU A 463 2.55 35.52 -4.18
CA GLU A 463 3.23 34.62 -3.25
C GLU A 463 3.54 33.27 -3.92
N ALA A 464 2.61 32.71 -4.69
CA ALA A 464 2.81 31.48 -5.46
C ALA A 464 3.90 31.62 -6.55
N LEU A 465 4.02 32.80 -7.17
CA LEU A 465 5.14 33.09 -8.08
C LEU A 465 6.46 33.25 -7.32
N ALA A 466 6.44 33.82 -6.11
CA ALA A 466 7.65 34.03 -5.32
C ALA A 466 8.29 32.70 -4.86
N THR A 467 7.51 31.66 -4.59
CA THR A 467 8.03 30.34 -4.16
C THR A 467 8.85 29.62 -5.22
N THR A 468 8.67 29.97 -6.50
CA THR A 468 9.43 29.42 -7.64
C THR A 468 10.46 30.42 -8.19
N SER A 469 10.75 31.49 -7.45
CA SER A 469 11.85 32.41 -7.77
C SER A 469 13.22 31.81 -7.46
N GLY A 470 14.26 32.28 -8.14
CA GLY A 470 15.63 31.86 -7.93
C GLY A 470 16.10 32.11 -6.49
N HIS A 471 15.65 33.20 -5.87
CA HIS A 471 15.91 33.46 -4.45
C HIS A 471 15.30 32.37 -3.55
N ALA A 472 14.02 32.05 -3.73
CA ALA A 472 13.34 31.03 -2.92
C ALA A 472 13.98 29.64 -3.13
N ILE A 473 14.33 29.30 -4.38
CA ILE A 473 15.01 28.04 -4.70
C ILE A 473 16.41 27.98 -4.07
N GLN A 474 17.17 29.08 -4.13
CA GLN A 474 18.48 29.17 -3.51
C GLN A 474 18.40 29.04 -1.98
N GLU A 475 17.44 29.71 -1.35
CA GLU A 475 17.16 29.58 0.07
C GLU A 475 16.78 28.15 0.44
N LYS A 476 15.96 27.50 -0.39
CA LYS A 476 15.58 26.10 -0.25
C LYS A 476 16.81 25.17 -0.29
N MET A 477 17.68 25.34 -1.28
CA MET A 477 18.92 24.56 -1.41
C MET A 477 19.87 24.74 -0.22
N ASN A 478 19.95 25.95 0.33
CA ASN A 478 20.83 26.27 1.46
C ASN A 478 20.31 25.73 2.80
N ASN A 479 18.99 25.75 3.01
CA ASN A 479 18.38 25.49 4.31
C ASN A 479 17.74 24.11 4.43
N GLU A 480 17.52 23.40 3.32
CA GLU A 480 16.92 22.07 3.36
C GLU A 480 17.93 21.01 3.78
N GLN A 481 17.67 20.39 4.94
CA GLN A 481 18.45 19.26 5.43
C GLN A 481 17.65 17.96 5.33
N PRO A 482 18.27 16.85 4.86
CA PRO A 482 17.59 15.57 4.84
C PRO A 482 17.43 15.06 6.27
N LYS A 483 16.31 14.37 6.54
CA LYS A 483 16.12 13.66 7.83
C LYS A 483 16.92 12.35 7.82
N GLN A 484 18.26 12.40 7.80
CA GLN A 484 19.07 11.23 8.16
C GLN A 484 19.50 11.28 9.63
N LYS A 485 19.36 10.10 10.26
CA LYS A 485 19.56 9.78 11.67
C LYS A 485 20.89 10.33 12.19
N LYS A 486 20.87 10.91 13.38
CA LYS A 486 22.04 11.16 14.23
C LYS A 486 22.86 9.86 14.41
N LYS A 487 23.74 9.53 13.47
CA LYS A 487 24.91 8.68 13.73
C LYS A 487 26.12 9.60 13.86
N LYS A 488 26.84 9.41 14.96
CA LYS A 488 27.95 10.22 15.44
C LYS A 488 29.07 10.31 14.39
N GLN A 489 29.62 11.53 14.31
CA GLN A 489 31.00 11.89 13.94
C GLN A 489 31.53 11.37 12.61
N SER A 490 31.50 12.26 11.61
CA SER A 490 32.51 12.35 10.56
C SER A 490 33.30 13.66 10.70
N PRO A 491 34.57 13.72 10.25
CA PRO A 491 35.47 14.86 10.47
C PRO A 491 35.02 16.11 9.68
N PRO A 492 35.56 17.31 9.98
CA PRO A 492 35.13 18.55 9.33
C PRO A 492 35.41 18.48 7.83
N ALA A 493 34.33 18.48 7.04
CA ALA A 493 34.41 18.56 5.58
C ALA A 493 34.97 19.92 5.17
N ILE A 494 35.89 19.89 4.20
CA ILE A 494 36.41 21.04 3.47
C ILE A 494 35.23 21.94 3.09
N GLN A 495 35.33 23.25 3.37
CA GLN A 495 34.31 24.26 3.05
C GLN A 495 34.09 24.30 1.52
N GLN A 496 33.22 23.44 1.01
CA GLN A 496 32.65 23.59 -0.32
C GLN A 496 31.78 24.86 -0.28
N GLN A 497 31.97 25.74 -1.27
CA GLN A 497 31.09 26.89 -1.44
C GLN A 497 29.63 26.39 -1.52
N PRO A 498 28.67 27.12 -0.94
CA PRO A 498 27.27 26.73 -1.00
C PRO A 498 26.84 26.58 -2.47
N PRO A 499 26.09 25.50 -2.81
CA PRO A 499 25.70 25.20 -4.17
C PRO A 499 24.84 26.33 -4.73
N LYS A 500 25.12 26.78 -5.95
CA LYS A 500 24.40 27.88 -6.58
C LYS A 500 23.42 27.38 -7.61
N LEU A 501 22.23 27.97 -7.70
CA LEU A 501 21.19 27.55 -8.66
C LEU A 501 21.72 27.54 -10.10
N ARG A 502 22.57 28.51 -10.47
CA ARG A 502 23.18 28.60 -11.80
C ARG A 502 23.97 27.34 -12.18
N ASP A 503 24.56 26.64 -11.20
CA ASP A 503 25.37 25.45 -11.44
C ASP A 503 24.51 24.28 -11.94
N TYR A 504 23.18 24.35 -11.74
CA TYR A 504 22.20 23.36 -12.18
C TYR A 504 21.39 23.83 -13.40
N CYS A 505 21.72 24.99 -13.97
CA CYS A 505 21.05 25.57 -15.13
C CYS A 505 22.04 25.67 -16.30
N PRO A 506 22.44 24.55 -16.93
CA PRO A 506 23.49 24.56 -17.98
C PRO A 506 23.10 25.35 -19.23
N SER A 507 21.80 25.52 -19.48
CA SER A 507 21.25 26.39 -20.54
C SER A 507 21.18 27.87 -20.16
N GLY A 508 21.51 28.20 -18.91
CA GLY A 508 21.24 29.50 -18.30
C GLY A 508 19.75 29.78 -18.11
N ILE A 509 18.88 28.77 -18.20
CA ILE A 509 17.42 28.91 -18.06
C ILE A 509 16.89 27.89 -17.04
N TYR A 510 15.92 28.33 -16.23
CA TYR A 510 15.02 27.43 -15.51
C TYR A 510 13.55 27.81 -15.74
N ILE A 511 12.66 26.84 -15.52
CA ILE A 511 11.21 27.00 -15.69
C ILE A 511 10.56 27.14 -14.33
N SER A 512 9.85 28.24 -14.13
CA SER A 512 8.97 28.48 -13.00
C SER A 512 7.53 28.28 -13.47
N MET A 513 6.87 27.26 -12.93
CA MET A 513 5.52 26.88 -13.34
C MET A 513 4.54 27.10 -12.20
N VAL A 514 3.46 27.84 -12.43
CA VAL A 514 2.35 27.98 -11.49
C VAL A 514 1.11 27.37 -12.12
N VAL A 515 0.60 26.30 -11.53
CA VAL A 515 -0.63 25.64 -11.96
C VAL A 515 -1.72 25.92 -10.94
N SER A 516 -2.71 26.70 -11.33
CA SER A 516 -3.81 27.11 -10.47
C SER A 516 -5.14 26.72 -11.09
N TYR A 517 -5.87 25.77 -10.50
CA TYR A 517 -7.13 25.32 -11.05
C TYR A 517 -8.15 25.13 -9.93
N PRO A 518 -9.44 25.45 -10.11
CA PRO A 518 -10.06 26.14 -11.27
C PRO A 518 -9.97 27.68 -11.21
N ALA A 519 -9.02 28.25 -10.46
CA ALA A 519 -8.83 29.70 -10.41
C ALA A 519 -8.24 30.26 -11.72
N GLU A 520 -8.49 31.55 -11.96
CA GLU A 520 -7.88 32.33 -13.04
C GLU A 520 -6.67 33.11 -12.50
N VAL A 521 -5.53 33.03 -13.20
CA VAL A 521 -4.23 33.58 -12.78
C VAL A 521 -3.45 34.23 -13.94
N ILE A 522 -3.79 33.92 -15.19
CA ILE A 522 -3.21 34.55 -16.39
C ILE A 522 -3.44 36.07 -16.39
N SER A 523 -4.51 36.54 -15.76
CA SER A 523 -4.75 37.98 -15.55
C SER A 523 -3.65 38.69 -14.76
N PHE A 524 -2.84 37.96 -13.99
CA PHE A 524 -1.70 38.47 -13.23
C PHE A 524 -0.36 38.33 -13.97
N GLN A 525 -0.33 37.75 -15.18
CA GLN A 525 0.90 37.73 -15.97
C GLN A 525 1.33 39.15 -16.29
N VAL A 526 2.55 39.50 -15.86
CA VAL A 526 3.22 40.69 -16.34
C VAL A 526 3.48 40.44 -17.83
N LYS A 527 2.78 41.17 -18.71
CA LYS A 527 3.01 41.13 -20.16
C LYS A 527 4.47 41.53 -20.43
N ARG A 528 5.38 40.58 -20.57
CA ARG A 528 6.75 40.85 -21.00
C ARG A 528 7.17 39.83 -22.05
N PRO A 529 7.77 40.29 -23.17
CA PRO A 529 8.27 39.42 -24.22
C PRO A 529 9.52 38.64 -23.81
N ASP A 530 10.21 39.00 -22.73
CA ASP A 530 11.49 38.39 -22.33
C ASP A 530 11.42 37.72 -20.95
N PRO A 531 12.11 36.57 -20.74
CA PRO A 531 12.30 35.99 -19.42
C PRO A 531 13.01 36.98 -18.49
N GLU A 532 12.50 37.16 -17.28
CA GLU A 532 13.14 38.04 -16.30
C GLU A 532 14.54 37.50 -15.96
N ILE A 533 15.56 38.34 -16.12
CA ILE A 533 16.87 38.09 -15.52
C ILE A 533 16.69 38.35 -14.02
N GLU A 534 16.54 37.28 -13.24
CA GLU A 534 16.50 37.44 -11.79
C GLU A 534 17.91 37.76 -11.27
N GLY A 535 18.01 38.94 -10.64
CA GLY A 535 19.22 39.64 -10.28
C GLY A 535 20.01 39.06 -9.10
N VAL A 536 20.33 37.76 -9.12
CA VAL A 536 21.35 37.22 -8.20
C VAL A 536 22.47 36.48 -8.92
N GLU A 537 22.26 35.83 -10.08
CA GLU A 537 23.31 34.94 -10.63
C GLU A 537 23.38 34.79 -12.16
N GLY A 538 22.62 35.56 -12.94
CA GLY A 538 22.68 35.54 -14.41
C GLY A 538 21.90 34.41 -15.09
N VAL A 539 20.99 33.74 -14.36
CA VAL A 539 20.06 32.74 -14.90
C VAL A 539 18.75 33.41 -15.32
N ARG A 540 18.20 33.01 -16.48
CA ARG A 540 16.91 33.47 -17.00
C ARG A 540 15.77 32.62 -16.45
N ARG A 541 14.75 33.28 -15.89
CA ARG A 541 13.53 32.62 -15.42
C ARG A 541 12.46 32.66 -16.52
N VAL A 542 11.97 31.49 -16.93
CA VAL A 542 10.78 31.39 -17.80
C VAL A 542 9.56 31.08 -16.93
N VAL A 543 8.58 31.96 -16.94
CA VAL A 543 7.34 31.82 -16.14
C VAL A 543 6.24 31.19 -17.00
N ILE A 544 5.72 30.05 -16.57
CA ILE A 544 4.61 29.35 -17.19
C ILE A 544 3.43 29.34 -16.22
N ASN A 545 2.36 30.06 -16.55
CA ASN A 545 1.13 30.04 -15.76
C ASN A 545 0.07 29.20 -16.47
N VAL A 546 -0.47 28.22 -15.74
CA VAL A 546 -1.56 27.38 -16.19
C VAL A 546 -2.75 27.59 -15.27
N ASP A 547 -3.89 28.00 -15.84
CA ASP A 547 -5.08 28.40 -15.10
C ASP A 547 -6.37 27.94 -15.78
N ASN A 548 -7.54 28.32 -15.25
CA ASN A 548 -8.84 27.97 -15.82
C ASN A 548 -8.99 28.24 -17.35
N ASN A 549 -8.24 29.18 -17.94
CA ASN A 549 -8.34 29.54 -19.36
C ASN A 549 -7.59 28.57 -20.29
N ASN A 550 -6.47 28.00 -19.84
CA ASN A 550 -5.62 27.15 -20.67
C ASN A 550 -5.43 25.72 -20.13
N PHE A 551 -5.83 25.43 -18.89
CA PHE A 551 -5.66 24.13 -18.24
C PHE A 551 -6.22 22.97 -19.07
N ALA A 552 -7.46 23.10 -19.57
CA ALA A 552 -8.11 22.07 -20.37
C ALA A 552 -7.44 21.82 -21.74
N GLN A 553 -6.65 22.79 -22.22
CA GLN A 553 -5.90 22.70 -23.46
C GLN A 553 -4.46 22.20 -23.25
N ILE A 554 -4.02 22.01 -22.01
CA ILE A 554 -2.67 21.57 -21.68
C ILE A 554 -2.70 20.16 -21.09
N PHE A 555 -3.61 19.90 -20.15
CA PHE A 555 -3.64 18.65 -19.40
C PHE A 555 -4.56 17.59 -20.01
N PRO A 556 -4.32 16.29 -19.73
CA PRO A 556 -5.14 15.19 -20.19
C PRO A 556 -6.61 15.37 -19.82
N HIS A 557 -7.49 15.05 -20.76
CA HIS A 557 -8.92 15.26 -20.64
C HIS A 557 -9.54 14.59 -19.40
N ASP A 558 -9.05 13.41 -19.04
CA ASP A 558 -9.53 12.67 -17.87
C ASP A 558 -9.14 13.32 -16.54
N HIS A 559 -8.00 14.01 -16.49
CA HIS A 559 -7.60 14.80 -15.32
C HIS A 559 -8.44 16.08 -15.19
N VAL A 560 -8.71 16.75 -16.31
CA VAL A 560 -9.57 17.94 -16.35
C VAL A 560 -10.97 17.58 -15.84
N LYS A 561 -11.58 16.52 -16.40
CA LYS A 561 -12.89 16.00 -15.95
C LYS A 561 -12.93 15.69 -14.46
N PHE A 562 -11.85 15.12 -13.93
CA PHE A 562 -11.74 14.80 -12.51
C PHE A 562 -11.78 16.07 -11.64
N LEU A 563 -10.96 17.07 -11.96
CA LEU A 563 -10.91 18.32 -11.20
C LEU A 563 -12.21 19.13 -11.33
N ASP A 564 -12.89 19.07 -12.48
CA ASP A 564 -14.21 19.68 -12.66
C ASP A 564 -15.29 19.05 -11.77
N LYS A 565 -15.25 17.72 -11.60
CA LYS A 565 -16.12 17.05 -10.63
C LYS A 565 -15.82 17.54 -9.21
N LEU A 566 -14.55 17.60 -8.82
CA LEU A 566 -14.12 18.06 -7.51
C LEU A 566 -14.55 19.52 -7.23
N LYS A 567 -14.49 20.39 -8.25
CA LYS A 567 -14.99 21.77 -8.20
C LYS A 567 -16.49 21.83 -7.86
N ASN A 568 -17.30 20.98 -8.49
CA ASN A 568 -18.75 20.95 -8.26
C ASN A 568 -19.10 20.42 -6.87
N PHE A 569 -18.38 19.43 -6.35
CA PHE A 569 -18.54 18.95 -4.98
C PHE A 569 -18.28 20.05 -3.94
N LYS A 570 -17.24 20.87 -4.13
CA LYS A 570 -16.96 22.01 -3.23
C LYS A 570 -18.09 23.04 -3.23
N ARG A 571 -18.69 23.35 -4.39
CA ARG A 571 -19.82 24.30 -4.47
C ARG A 571 -21.02 23.80 -3.66
N HIS A 572 -21.39 22.53 -3.81
CA HIS A 572 -22.51 21.96 -3.06
C HIS A 572 -22.26 21.91 -1.55
N ALA A 573 -21.04 21.58 -1.10
CA ALA A 573 -20.70 21.58 0.32
C ALA A 573 -20.73 22.99 0.94
N ASP A 574 -20.24 23.99 0.20
CA ASP A 574 -20.27 25.40 0.63
C ASP A 574 -21.71 25.96 0.66
N ASP A 575 -22.56 25.53 -0.28
CA ASP A 575 -23.98 25.91 -0.33
C ASP A 575 -24.79 25.27 0.82
N GLU A 576 -24.56 23.98 1.14
CA GLU A 576 -25.21 23.29 2.26
C GLU A 576 -24.78 23.84 3.64
N GLN A 577 -23.51 24.23 3.80
CA GLN A 577 -23.05 24.93 5.01
C GLN A 577 -23.66 26.32 5.14
N ASN A 578 -23.80 27.06 4.03
CA ASN A 578 -24.46 28.36 4.01
C ASN A 578 -25.98 28.27 4.28
N GLU A 579 -26.66 27.20 3.87
CA GLU A 579 -28.07 26.97 4.22
C GLU A 579 -28.25 26.58 5.69
N ASN A 580 -27.35 25.78 6.27
CA ASN A 580 -27.40 25.44 7.69
C ASN A 580 -27.07 26.63 8.60
N HIS A 581 -26.29 27.62 8.13
CA HIS A 581 -26.10 28.91 8.82
C HIS A 581 -27.28 29.89 8.68
N LYS A 582 -28.23 29.63 7.77
CA LYS A 582 -29.46 30.42 7.60
C LYS A 582 -30.66 29.88 8.39
N LYS A 583 -30.54 28.71 9.05
CA LYS A 583 -31.59 28.24 9.97
C LYS A 583 -31.52 29.03 11.27
N PRO A 584 -32.62 29.67 11.72
CA PRO A 584 -32.62 30.41 12.97
C PRO A 584 -32.32 29.45 14.12
N LYS A 585 -31.39 29.85 15.01
CA LYS A 585 -31.12 29.15 16.26
C LYS A 585 -32.43 29.04 17.05
N VAL A 586 -32.98 27.83 17.10
CA VAL A 586 -34.01 27.49 18.09
C VAL A 586 -33.30 27.49 19.43
N ASN A 587 -33.56 28.51 20.24
CA ASN A 587 -33.18 28.53 21.65
C ASN A 587 -33.91 27.38 22.34
N ILE A 588 -33.16 26.38 22.78
CA ILE A 588 -33.61 25.48 23.84
C ILE A 588 -32.61 25.68 24.98
N GLU A 589 -33.04 26.49 25.94
CA GLU A 589 -32.50 26.51 27.29
C GLU A 589 -32.73 25.14 27.93
N GLY A 590 -31.72 24.63 28.65
CA GLY A 590 -31.96 23.66 29.71
C GLY A 590 -30.97 22.50 29.79
N SER A 591 -30.34 22.44 30.95
CA SER A 591 -29.64 21.31 31.58
C SER A 591 -28.18 21.03 31.19
N ASN A 592 -27.32 21.63 32.02
CA ASN A 592 -26.01 21.15 32.41
C ASN A 592 -26.05 19.69 32.88
N SER A 593 -25.09 18.87 32.44
CA SER A 593 -24.17 18.14 33.33
C SER A 593 -23.09 17.41 32.51
N GLU A 594 -21.91 18.02 32.49
CA GLU A 594 -20.53 17.51 32.48
C GLU A 594 -20.21 16.06 32.03
N PHE A 595 -19.37 15.99 30.98
CA PHE A 595 -18.04 15.35 31.00
C PHE A 595 -16.99 16.39 30.58
#